data_AF-A0A9P9QIK1-F1
#
_entry.id   AF-A0A9P9QIK1-F1
#
_cell.length_a   1.000
_cell.length_b   1.000
_cell.length_c   1.000
_cell.angle_alpha   90.00
_cell.angle_beta   90.00
_cell.angle_gamma   90.00
#
_symmetry.space_group_name_H-M   'P 1'
#
loop_
_entity.id
_entity.type
_entity.pdbx_description
1 polymer ?
#
loop_
_entity_poly.entity_id
_entity_poly.type
_entity_poly.pdbx_seq_one_letter_code
_entity_poly.pdbx_strand_id
1 'polypeptide(L)'
;MERQLRVAAKPQPISIEPPVTKGTLSELDVTKIVNNPKLRHDINFDPELHFRPNLDGDKGRRKTEKANYFWDTMRIQLQAFLTDQEQFERDLGDSEWCLPATLNAIRGILETLVPQRDKASVEETFNVELLMQQFRMGVADLVKLALWLSQLLKCHCAPMRDNWVDDMVTQLSKGNQTGDVAMLVAGMKNLLGVLEAMKLDVANHQIRCLRPLLIDDTVHFEQKFFMKKIALGRVDIGGAHSWFRRASSLPEAGSSSSAMNSQTWDFMKAMVNLTLPSKAELFPHTFLFDEERLVKLRTDMLDMVNLEICMHLYRNLEAQNRSCRDDTVPDIDGSRVGSSACTPRSSPSSTASTPDTLPPTPLYLTPVMSDSASTSQLRTSLLAILASSTSSNKWEALSPDLALQILRHTTSSLMCLPQFETHLAFHISNPRSKLYQDAEETVLTHLYTDLRKLVETYTPLSSLQIFESATAPKVTSTSVAAPGNGFKEEIAEMATRMAHIGILHWRVWAPLAYLVDPDAEEEQAPNSERAKSMP
;
A
#
# COMPACT_ATOMS: atom_id res chain seq x y z
N MET A 1 -40.57 -4.55 -39.46
CA MET A 1 -40.64 -4.97 -38.05
C MET A 1 -39.23 -5.04 -37.48
N GLU A 2 -38.82 -4.32 -36.45
CA GLU A 2 -39.26 -3.10 -35.78
C GLU A 2 -38.06 -2.79 -34.87
N ARG A 3 -37.37 -1.66 -35.10
CA ARG A 3 -36.29 -1.19 -34.23
C ARG A 3 -36.94 -0.63 -32.96
N GLN A 4 -36.80 -1.34 -31.84
CA GLN A 4 -37.15 -0.81 -30.53
C GLN A 4 -36.21 0.35 -30.17
N LEU A 5 -36.77 1.55 -30.18
CA LEU A 5 -36.17 2.77 -29.66
C LEU A 5 -35.99 2.62 -28.14
N ARG A 6 -34.75 2.63 -27.67
CA ARG A 6 -34.43 2.80 -26.24
C ARG A 6 -34.90 4.19 -25.82
N VAL A 7 -35.97 4.24 -25.04
CA VAL A 7 -36.42 5.45 -24.34
C VAL A 7 -35.32 5.85 -23.37
N ALA A 8 -34.77 7.06 -23.55
CA ALA A 8 -33.83 7.65 -22.62
C ALA A 8 -34.48 7.75 -21.24
N ALA A 9 -33.83 7.16 -20.23
CA ALA A 9 -34.25 7.27 -18.85
C ALA A 9 -34.31 8.76 -18.46
N LYS A 10 -35.45 9.21 -17.93
CA LYS A 10 -35.55 10.54 -17.30
C LYS A 10 -34.44 10.67 -16.25
N PRO A 11 -33.67 11.78 -16.21
CA PRO A 11 -32.72 12.00 -15.14
C PRO A 11 -33.48 12.01 -13.81
N GLN A 12 -33.12 11.10 -12.91
CA GLN A 12 -33.59 11.18 -11.53
C GLN A 12 -33.09 12.49 -10.94
N PRO A 13 -33.91 13.25 -10.19
CA PRO A 13 -33.44 14.43 -9.49
C PRO A 13 -32.29 14.00 -8.58
N ILE A 14 -31.13 14.63 -8.76
CA ILE A 14 -29.96 14.40 -7.90
C ILE A 14 -30.37 14.93 -6.53
N SER A 15 -30.59 14.04 -5.55
CA SER A 15 -30.81 14.44 -4.16
C SER A 15 -29.63 15.28 -3.68
N ILE A 16 -29.92 16.46 -3.13
CA ILE A 16 -28.94 17.50 -2.81
C ILE A 16 -28.58 17.35 -1.33
N GLU A 17 -27.71 16.38 -1.03
CA GLU A 17 -27.23 16.13 0.34
C GLU A 17 -25.88 16.83 0.60
N PRO A 18 -25.63 17.33 1.83
CA PRO A 18 -24.31 17.81 2.20
C PRO A 18 -23.21 16.75 1.97
N PRO A 19 -21.99 17.16 1.60
CA PRO A 19 -20.92 16.22 1.24
C PRO A 19 -20.37 15.39 2.42
N VAL A 20 -20.63 15.85 3.65
CA VAL A 20 -20.24 15.19 4.90
C VAL A 20 -21.46 15.20 5.82
N THR A 21 -21.93 14.02 6.19
CA THR A 21 -23.04 13.82 7.12
C THR A 21 -22.70 12.74 8.15
N LYS A 22 -23.52 12.63 9.20
CA LYS A 22 -23.47 11.50 10.15
C LYS A 22 -23.51 10.14 9.43
N GLY A 23 -24.29 10.05 8.35
CA GLY A 23 -24.41 8.84 7.53
C GLY A 23 -23.13 8.51 6.80
N THR A 24 -22.53 9.49 6.09
CA THR A 24 -21.28 9.28 5.34
C THR A 24 -20.10 8.94 6.25
N LEU A 25 -20.14 9.37 7.52
CA LEU A 25 -19.09 9.10 8.51
C LEU A 25 -19.40 7.89 9.42
N SER A 26 -20.54 7.23 9.25
CA SER A 26 -20.95 6.11 10.11
C SER A 26 -20.04 4.88 10.02
N GLU A 27 -19.34 4.70 8.90
CA GLU A 27 -18.34 3.63 8.74
C GLU A 27 -17.14 3.79 9.69
N LEU A 28 -16.93 5.00 10.22
CA LEU A 28 -15.87 5.33 11.18
C LEU A 28 -16.30 5.08 12.64
N ASP A 29 -17.51 4.57 12.90
CA ASP A 29 -17.94 4.24 14.24
C ASP A 29 -17.28 2.95 14.74
N VAL A 30 -16.94 2.89 16.04
CA VAL A 30 -16.24 1.75 16.67
C VAL A 30 -16.88 0.41 16.30
N THR A 31 -18.20 0.30 16.36
CA THR A 31 -18.92 -0.94 16.06
C THR A 31 -18.76 -1.37 14.60
N LYS A 32 -18.67 -0.42 13.66
CA LYS A 32 -18.43 -0.72 12.24
C LYS A 32 -16.97 -1.11 12.00
N ILE A 33 -16.04 -0.39 12.62
CA ILE A 33 -14.59 -0.68 12.59
C ILE A 33 -14.33 -2.11 13.10
N VAL A 34 -14.80 -2.42 14.31
CA VAL A 34 -14.54 -3.70 14.98
C VAL A 34 -15.20 -4.88 14.27
N ASN A 35 -16.27 -4.68 13.50
CA ASN A 35 -16.95 -5.77 12.78
C ASN A 35 -16.60 -5.83 11.29
N ASN A 36 -15.69 -4.99 10.81
CA ASN A 36 -15.27 -5.01 9.41
C ASN A 36 -14.21 -6.10 9.18
N PRO A 37 -14.52 -7.17 8.43
CA PRO A 37 -13.60 -8.30 8.26
C PRO A 37 -12.35 -7.94 7.46
N LYS A 38 -12.48 -7.10 6.42
CA LYS A 38 -11.34 -6.68 5.61
C LYS A 38 -10.41 -5.79 6.41
N LEU A 39 -10.95 -4.86 7.19
CA LEU A 39 -10.17 -3.99 8.07
C LEU A 39 -9.41 -4.80 9.14
N ARG A 40 -10.07 -5.76 9.80
CA ARG A 40 -9.40 -6.63 10.77
C ARG A 40 -8.24 -7.39 10.14
N HIS A 41 -8.48 -7.99 8.99
CA HIS A 41 -7.46 -8.69 8.26
C HIS A 41 -6.27 -7.77 7.89
N ASP A 42 -6.53 -6.57 7.35
CA ASP A 42 -5.48 -5.62 6.95
C ASP A 42 -4.67 -5.05 8.12
N ILE A 43 -5.28 -4.91 9.32
CA ILE A 43 -4.58 -4.46 10.54
C ILE A 43 -3.42 -5.39 10.92
N ASN A 44 -3.46 -6.66 10.52
CA ASN A 44 -2.38 -7.63 10.78
C ASN A 44 -1.13 -7.36 9.92
N PHE A 45 -1.18 -6.51 8.90
CA PHE A 45 -0.04 -6.32 7.99
C PHE A 45 0.47 -4.89 7.93
N ASP A 46 -0.40 -3.91 8.16
CA ASP A 46 -0.07 -2.50 7.99
C ASP A 46 -0.03 -1.78 9.36
N PRO A 47 1.16 -1.55 9.95
CA PRO A 47 1.31 -0.83 11.22
C PRO A 47 0.87 0.64 11.10
N GLU A 48 0.92 1.21 9.90
CA GLU A 48 0.51 2.58 9.63
C GLU A 48 -0.95 2.70 9.24
N LEU A 49 -1.75 1.61 9.24
CA LEU A 49 -3.16 1.66 8.86
C LEU A 49 -3.94 2.74 9.63
N HIS A 50 -4.55 3.66 8.88
CA HIS A 50 -5.43 4.71 9.39
C HIS A 50 -6.39 5.21 8.31
N PHE A 51 -7.54 5.70 8.73
CA PHE A 51 -8.49 6.37 7.87
C PHE A 51 -7.97 7.73 7.40
N ARG A 52 -8.14 7.97 6.11
CA ARG A 52 -7.87 9.24 5.43
C ARG A 52 -9.05 9.61 4.54
N PRO A 53 -9.26 10.90 4.23
CA PRO A 53 -10.22 11.30 3.21
C PRO A 53 -9.85 10.66 1.87
N ASN A 54 -10.79 9.93 1.26
CA ASN A 54 -10.56 9.33 -0.04
C ASN A 54 -10.73 10.39 -1.14
N LEU A 55 -9.61 10.96 -1.58
CA LEU A 55 -9.54 11.95 -2.67
C LEU A 55 -8.99 11.35 -3.97
N ASP A 56 -8.70 10.05 -3.98
CA ASP A 56 -7.96 9.42 -5.07
C ASP A 56 -8.87 8.93 -6.21
N GLY A 57 -8.33 9.00 -7.43
CA GLY A 57 -8.93 8.48 -8.65
C GLY A 57 -10.28 9.08 -9.03
N ASP A 58 -11.02 8.37 -9.87
CA ASP A 58 -12.32 8.82 -10.38
C ASP A 58 -13.39 8.94 -9.28
N LYS A 59 -13.28 8.13 -8.22
CA LYS A 59 -14.19 8.21 -7.06
C LYS A 59 -13.99 9.51 -6.30
N GLY A 60 -12.74 9.88 -6.01
CA GLY A 60 -12.41 11.17 -5.38
C GLY A 60 -12.87 12.35 -6.22
N ARG A 61 -12.62 12.32 -7.54
CA ARG A 61 -13.08 13.37 -8.46
C ARG A 61 -14.60 13.55 -8.44
N ARG A 62 -15.36 12.45 -8.55
CA ARG A 62 -16.84 12.48 -8.49
C ARG A 62 -17.35 12.97 -7.14
N LYS A 63 -16.68 12.62 -6.03
CA LYS A 63 -17.04 13.12 -4.68
C LYS A 63 -16.86 14.64 -4.61
N THR A 64 -15.75 15.16 -5.12
CA THR A 64 -15.46 16.60 -5.17
C THR A 64 -16.44 17.36 -6.06
N GLU A 65 -16.78 16.83 -7.24
CA GLU A 65 -17.77 17.43 -8.15
C GLU A 65 -19.15 17.55 -7.48
N LYS A 66 -19.62 16.48 -6.82
CA LYS A 66 -20.89 16.51 -6.07
C LYS A 66 -20.84 17.52 -4.92
N ALA A 67 -19.74 17.58 -4.18
CA ALA A 67 -19.58 18.55 -3.10
C ALA A 67 -19.63 19.99 -3.62
N ASN A 68 -18.94 20.28 -4.73
CA ASN A 68 -18.96 21.61 -5.34
C ASN A 68 -20.37 22.00 -5.81
N TYR A 69 -21.07 21.08 -6.47
CA TYR A 69 -22.46 21.29 -6.88
C TYR A 69 -23.37 21.63 -5.69
N PHE A 70 -23.22 20.93 -4.56
CA PHE A 70 -23.96 21.22 -3.33
C PHE A 70 -23.67 22.64 -2.81
N TRP A 71 -22.39 23.01 -2.68
CA TRP A 71 -21.99 24.33 -2.17
C TRP A 71 -22.37 25.48 -3.10
N ASP A 72 -22.32 25.26 -4.41
CA ASP A 72 -22.77 26.23 -5.41
C ASP A 72 -24.27 26.45 -5.34
N THR A 73 -25.04 25.36 -5.19
CA THR A 73 -26.49 25.43 -4.97
C THR A 73 -26.82 26.17 -3.69
N MET A 74 -26.14 25.88 -2.58
CA MET A 74 -26.33 26.59 -1.31
C MET A 74 -26.09 28.09 -1.46
N ARG A 75 -25.02 28.49 -2.17
CA ARG A 75 -24.70 29.91 -2.41
C ARG A 75 -25.83 30.61 -3.17
N ILE A 76 -26.33 29.98 -4.23
CA ILE A 76 -27.44 30.52 -5.04
C ILE A 76 -28.71 30.66 -4.19
N GLN A 77 -29.05 29.63 -3.42
CA GLN A 77 -30.22 29.65 -2.54
C GLN A 77 -30.13 30.74 -1.47
N LEU A 78 -28.98 30.88 -0.79
CA LEU A 78 -28.76 31.93 0.20
C LEU A 78 -28.81 33.33 -0.41
N GLN A 79 -28.22 33.52 -1.59
CA GLN A 79 -28.26 34.80 -2.30
C GLN A 79 -29.69 35.18 -2.68
N ALA A 80 -30.46 34.23 -3.21
CA ALA A 80 -31.86 34.43 -3.57
C ALA A 80 -32.70 34.79 -2.34
N PHE A 81 -32.56 34.05 -1.23
CA PHE A 81 -33.24 34.31 0.03
C PHE A 81 -32.96 35.72 0.58
N LEU A 82 -31.70 36.16 0.57
CA LEU A 82 -31.31 37.49 1.06
C LEU A 82 -31.75 38.63 0.14
N THR A 83 -31.99 38.34 -1.14
CA THR A 83 -32.42 39.37 -2.12
C THR A 83 -33.92 39.58 -2.07
N ASP A 84 -34.70 38.50 -2.07
CA ASP A 84 -36.16 38.52 -1.99
C ASP A 84 -36.66 37.24 -1.33
N GLN A 85 -36.97 37.35 -0.03
CA GLN A 85 -37.43 36.23 0.79
C GLN A 85 -38.77 35.66 0.32
N GLU A 86 -39.72 36.50 -0.08
CA GLU A 86 -41.05 36.04 -0.52
C GLU A 86 -40.95 35.28 -1.84
N GLN A 87 -40.17 35.81 -2.79
CA GLN A 87 -39.93 35.14 -4.06
C GLN A 87 -39.19 33.81 -3.85
N PHE A 88 -38.16 33.80 -3.00
CA PHE A 88 -37.42 32.57 -2.69
C PHE A 88 -38.31 31.50 -2.08
N GLU A 89 -39.14 31.82 -1.08
CA GLU A 89 -40.02 30.82 -0.44
C GLU A 89 -41.07 30.28 -1.44
N ARG A 90 -41.56 31.12 -2.37
CA ARG A 90 -42.43 30.68 -3.48
C ARG A 90 -41.72 29.74 -4.45
N ASP A 91 -40.48 30.08 -4.84
CA ASP A 91 -39.70 29.32 -5.81
C ASP A 91 -39.14 28.01 -5.23
N LEU A 92 -38.82 28.02 -3.94
CA LEU A 92 -38.37 26.83 -3.22
C LEU A 92 -39.48 25.79 -3.20
N GLY A 93 -40.71 26.16 -2.79
CA GLY A 93 -41.85 25.23 -2.74
C GLY A 93 -41.52 23.94 -1.99
N ASP A 94 -41.63 22.79 -2.67
CA ASP A 94 -41.28 21.47 -2.14
C ASP A 94 -39.79 21.06 -2.39
N SER A 95 -38.98 21.97 -2.92
CA SER A 95 -37.56 21.71 -3.23
C SER A 95 -36.69 21.71 -1.96
N GLU A 96 -35.57 20.97 -2.02
CA GLU A 96 -34.64 20.87 -0.89
C GLU A 96 -33.85 22.18 -0.66
N TRP A 97 -33.85 22.66 0.58
CA TRP A 97 -33.02 23.79 1.01
C TRP A 97 -31.71 23.28 1.63
N CYS A 98 -30.58 23.67 1.05
CA CYS A 98 -29.26 23.24 1.51
C CYS A 98 -28.91 23.68 2.94
N LEU A 99 -29.37 24.87 3.38
CA LEU A 99 -29.04 25.41 4.70
C LEU A 99 -29.52 24.50 5.85
N PRO A 100 -30.82 24.16 5.98
CA PRO A 100 -31.28 23.25 7.02
C PRO A 100 -30.65 21.86 6.88
N ALA A 101 -30.38 21.38 5.65
CA ALA A 101 -29.68 20.11 5.44
C ALA A 101 -28.26 20.15 6.04
N THR A 102 -27.51 21.22 5.81
CA THR A 102 -26.16 21.42 6.37
C THR A 102 -26.18 21.56 7.89
N LEU A 103 -27.13 22.32 8.45
CA LEU A 103 -27.27 22.45 9.91
C LEU A 103 -27.60 21.09 10.55
N ASN A 104 -28.50 20.29 9.96
CA ASN A 104 -28.79 18.94 10.42
C ASN A 104 -27.56 18.01 10.32
N ALA A 105 -26.77 18.12 9.24
CA ALA A 105 -25.53 17.35 9.11
C ALA A 105 -24.52 17.72 10.21
N ILE A 106 -24.30 19.02 10.46
CA ILE A 106 -23.42 19.52 11.52
C ILE A 106 -23.86 18.98 12.88
N ARG A 107 -25.14 19.15 13.24
CA ARG A 107 -25.70 18.66 14.51
C ARG A 107 -25.50 17.16 14.66
N GLY A 108 -25.87 16.39 13.64
CA GLY A 108 -25.76 14.94 13.66
C GLY A 108 -24.32 14.45 13.84
N ILE A 109 -23.33 15.16 13.31
CA ILE A 109 -21.92 14.82 13.52
C ILE A 109 -21.46 15.21 14.92
N LEU A 110 -21.78 16.43 15.38
CA LEU A 110 -21.46 16.92 16.74
C LEU A 110 -21.92 15.94 17.82
N GLU A 111 -23.14 15.43 17.73
CA GLU A 111 -23.70 14.43 18.67
C GLU A 111 -22.88 13.14 18.76
N THR A 112 -22.14 12.79 17.71
CA THR A 112 -21.26 11.60 17.69
C THR A 112 -19.83 11.89 18.15
N LEU A 113 -19.42 13.15 18.16
CA LEU A 113 -18.07 13.57 18.53
C LEU A 113 -17.97 13.97 20.01
N VAL A 114 -19.01 14.65 20.52
CA VAL A 114 -18.96 15.18 21.89
C VAL A 114 -19.32 14.12 22.93
N PRO A 115 -18.70 14.18 24.13
CA PRO A 115 -19.05 13.29 25.23
C PRO A 115 -20.46 13.58 25.75
N GLN A 116 -21.02 12.63 26.51
CA GLN A 116 -22.40 12.71 27.02
C GLN A 116 -22.70 14.00 27.80
N ARG A 117 -21.71 14.55 28.51
CA ARG A 117 -21.83 15.80 29.28
C ARG A 117 -22.21 16.99 28.42
N ASP A 118 -21.71 17.07 27.18
CA ASP A 118 -21.81 18.26 26.36
C ASP A 118 -22.96 18.16 25.34
N LYS A 119 -23.58 16.98 25.19
CA LYS A 119 -24.72 16.76 24.28
C LYS A 119 -25.92 17.64 24.57
N ALA A 120 -26.22 17.90 25.84
CA ALA A 120 -27.33 18.79 26.22
C ALA A 120 -27.10 20.23 25.72
N SER A 121 -25.86 20.73 25.81
CA SER A 121 -25.51 22.06 25.29
C SER A 121 -25.62 22.12 23.77
N VAL A 122 -25.25 21.05 23.07
CA VAL A 122 -25.42 20.94 21.60
C VAL A 122 -26.90 20.97 21.21
N GLU A 123 -27.74 20.20 21.91
CA GLU A 123 -29.18 20.16 21.67
C GLU A 123 -29.84 21.54 21.83
N GLU A 124 -29.49 22.25 22.90
CA GLU A 124 -30.06 23.56 23.22
C GLU A 124 -29.56 24.65 22.28
N THR A 125 -28.26 24.71 22.02
CA THR A 125 -27.62 25.83 21.30
C THR A 125 -27.66 25.65 19.79
N PHE A 126 -27.62 24.40 19.30
CA PHE A 126 -27.65 24.05 17.87
C PHE A 126 -28.99 23.43 17.47
N ASN A 127 -30.10 23.95 18.00
CA ASN A 127 -31.44 23.54 17.58
C ASN A 127 -31.73 24.08 16.16
N VAL A 128 -31.78 23.18 15.18
CA VAL A 128 -31.91 23.54 13.75
C VAL A 128 -33.22 24.28 13.46
N GLU A 129 -34.34 23.88 14.07
CA GLU A 129 -35.63 24.54 13.85
C GLU A 129 -35.61 25.98 14.35
N LEU A 130 -35.06 26.19 15.56
CA LEU A 130 -34.91 27.53 16.14
C LEU A 130 -33.93 28.40 15.34
N LEU A 131 -32.80 27.84 14.93
CA LEU A 131 -31.81 28.54 14.09
C LEU A 131 -32.42 28.96 12.75
N MET A 132 -33.19 28.08 12.10
CA MET A 132 -33.89 28.40 10.86
C MET A 132 -34.98 29.46 11.07
N GLN A 133 -35.70 29.43 12.19
CA GLN A 133 -36.66 30.47 12.54
C GLN A 133 -35.98 31.84 12.73
N GLN A 134 -34.89 31.88 13.51
CA GLN A 134 -34.13 33.10 13.73
C GLN A 134 -33.53 33.65 12.43
N PHE A 135 -33.04 32.75 11.57
CA PHE A 135 -32.50 33.12 10.26
C PHE A 135 -33.58 33.71 9.36
N ARG A 136 -34.76 33.08 9.28
CA ARG A 136 -35.92 33.57 8.50
C ARG A 136 -36.44 34.93 8.95
N MET A 137 -36.31 35.23 10.23
CA MET A 137 -36.72 36.52 10.82
C MET A 137 -35.61 37.58 10.80
N GLY A 138 -34.41 37.25 10.29
CA GLY A 138 -33.27 38.18 10.25
C GLY A 138 -32.66 38.51 11.61
N VAL A 139 -32.88 37.66 12.63
CA VAL A 139 -32.40 37.88 14.02
C VAL A 139 -31.37 36.84 14.47
N ALA A 140 -30.90 35.98 13.57
CA ALA A 140 -29.87 34.97 13.88
C ALA A 140 -28.52 35.63 14.20
N ASP A 141 -28.00 35.37 15.39
CA ASP A 141 -26.68 35.82 15.81
C ASP A 141 -25.60 34.78 15.43
N LEU A 142 -25.17 34.84 14.17
CA LEU A 142 -24.16 33.93 13.63
C LEU A 142 -22.77 34.11 14.27
N VAL A 143 -22.47 35.30 14.80
CA VAL A 143 -21.19 35.56 15.49
C VAL A 143 -21.16 34.82 16.82
N LYS A 144 -22.23 34.93 17.61
CA LYS A 144 -22.36 34.21 18.87
C LYS A 144 -22.35 32.69 18.65
N LEU A 145 -23.06 32.20 17.64
CA LEU A 145 -23.06 30.77 17.28
C LEU A 145 -21.65 30.28 16.90
N ALA A 146 -20.93 31.03 16.07
CA ALA A 146 -19.57 30.69 15.67
C ALA A 146 -18.59 30.66 16.85
N LEU A 147 -18.69 31.61 17.79
CA LEU A 147 -17.87 31.64 19.00
C LEU A 147 -18.16 30.46 19.92
N TRP A 148 -19.43 30.10 20.10
CA TRP A 148 -19.79 28.91 20.89
C TRP A 148 -19.28 27.62 20.24
N LEU A 149 -19.44 27.48 18.91
CA LEU A 149 -18.86 26.35 18.16
C LEU A 149 -17.36 26.27 18.34
N SER A 150 -16.65 27.41 18.27
CA SER A 150 -15.20 27.45 18.46
C SER A 150 -14.78 26.95 19.84
N GLN A 151 -15.45 27.41 20.89
CA GLN A 151 -15.20 26.94 22.25
C GLN A 151 -15.45 25.43 22.38
N LEU A 152 -16.58 24.94 21.86
CA LEU A 152 -16.91 23.52 21.90
C LEU A 152 -15.88 22.68 21.14
N LEU A 153 -15.54 23.06 19.91
CA LEU A 153 -14.64 22.29 19.06
C LEU A 153 -13.21 22.27 19.63
N LYS A 154 -12.68 23.42 20.06
CA LYS A 154 -11.33 23.51 20.67
C LYS A 154 -11.22 22.72 21.98
N CYS A 155 -12.32 22.49 22.70
CA CYS A 155 -12.31 21.61 23.87
C CYS A 155 -12.15 20.12 23.53
N HIS A 156 -12.51 19.71 22.31
CA HIS A 156 -12.58 18.29 21.91
C HIS A 156 -11.63 17.91 20.76
N CYS A 157 -11.14 18.87 19.99
CA CYS A 157 -10.22 18.61 18.87
C CYS A 157 -8.75 18.61 19.29
N ALA A 158 -7.89 18.09 18.42
CA ALA A 158 -6.45 18.23 18.58
C ALA A 158 -6.04 19.71 18.40
N PRO A 159 -5.13 20.27 19.21
CA PRO A 159 -4.75 21.70 19.14
C PRO A 159 -4.26 22.17 17.77
N MET A 160 -3.68 21.26 16.98
CA MET A 160 -3.26 21.55 15.60
C MET A 160 -4.41 21.90 14.65
N ARG A 161 -5.67 21.63 15.03
CA ARG A 161 -6.87 21.97 14.26
C ARG A 161 -7.43 23.35 14.60
N ASP A 162 -6.96 24.00 15.66
CA ASP A 162 -7.52 25.25 16.16
C ASP A 162 -7.50 26.37 15.10
N ASN A 163 -6.47 26.44 14.27
CA ASN A 163 -6.40 27.41 13.17
C ASN A 163 -7.56 27.26 12.17
N TRP A 164 -7.98 26.02 11.87
CA TRP A 164 -9.11 25.78 10.97
C TRP A 164 -10.43 26.22 11.61
N VAL A 165 -10.55 26.02 12.92
CA VAL A 165 -11.69 26.51 13.72
C VAL A 165 -11.73 28.04 13.72
N ASP A 166 -10.59 28.71 13.88
CA ASP A 166 -10.48 30.17 13.86
C ASP A 166 -10.79 30.77 12.47
N ASP A 167 -10.37 30.10 11.40
CA ASP A 167 -10.72 30.47 10.03
C ASP A 167 -12.23 30.38 9.81
N MET A 168 -12.88 29.32 10.31
CA MET A 168 -14.33 29.15 10.25
C MET A 168 -15.06 30.28 11.00
N VAL A 169 -14.62 30.61 12.22
CA VAL A 169 -15.19 31.74 12.99
C VAL A 169 -15.05 33.05 12.22
N THR A 170 -13.87 33.28 11.63
CA THR A 170 -13.58 34.48 10.85
C THR A 170 -14.50 34.58 9.64
N GLN A 171 -14.68 33.49 8.89
CA GLN A 171 -15.53 33.43 7.70
C GLN A 171 -17.02 33.64 8.03
N LEU A 172 -17.54 32.96 9.06
CA LEU A 172 -18.93 33.11 9.48
C LEU A 172 -19.21 34.52 10.04
N SER A 173 -18.30 35.05 10.86
CA SER A 173 -18.48 36.36 11.49
C SER A 173 -18.38 37.50 10.47
N LYS A 174 -17.35 37.49 9.61
CA LYS A 174 -17.19 38.52 8.57
C LYS A 174 -18.28 38.41 7.52
N GLY A 175 -18.60 37.19 7.05
CA GLY A 175 -19.67 36.95 6.09
C GLY A 175 -21.01 37.51 6.57
N ASN A 176 -21.33 37.33 7.85
CA ASN A 176 -22.54 37.90 8.45
C ASN A 176 -22.51 39.43 8.52
N GLN A 177 -21.38 40.03 8.94
CA GLN A 177 -21.23 41.48 9.07
C GLN A 177 -21.26 42.22 7.73
N THR A 178 -20.68 41.63 6.69
CA THR A 178 -20.57 42.25 5.36
C THR A 178 -21.68 41.83 4.40
N GLY A 179 -22.53 40.85 4.77
CA GLY A 179 -23.51 40.24 3.88
C GLY A 179 -22.89 39.41 2.74
N ASP A 180 -21.66 38.94 2.91
CA ASP A 180 -20.96 38.14 1.90
C ASP A 180 -21.36 36.67 2.01
N VAL A 181 -22.27 36.26 1.12
CA VAL A 181 -22.77 34.88 1.02
C VAL A 181 -21.66 33.88 0.71
N ALA A 182 -20.67 34.24 -0.10
CA ALA A 182 -19.58 33.34 -0.45
C ALA A 182 -18.72 33.03 0.79
N MET A 183 -18.46 34.03 1.64
CA MET A 183 -17.79 33.83 2.93
C MET A 183 -18.62 32.98 3.91
N LEU A 184 -19.94 33.17 3.98
CA LEU A 184 -20.81 32.34 4.83
C LEU A 184 -20.77 30.86 4.42
N VAL A 185 -20.91 30.59 3.12
CA VAL A 185 -20.83 29.22 2.58
C VAL A 185 -19.44 28.63 2.81
N ALA A 186 -18.36 29.42 2.64
CA ALA A 186 -17.01 28.98 2.96
C ALA A 186 -16.86 28.60 4.44
N GLY A 187 -17.43 29.39 5.35
CA GLY A 187 -17.45 29.10 6.79
C GLY A 187 -18.16 27.79 7.13
N MET A 188 -19.33 27.54 6.55
CA MET A 188 -20.08 26.26 6.73
C MET A 188 -19.33 25.07 6.13
N LYS A 189 -18.68 25.25 4.97
CA LYS A 189 -17.82 24.25 4.36
C LYS A 189 -16.63 23.90 5.24
N ASN A 190 -15.97 24.92 5.81
CA ASN A 190 -14.84 24.73 6.72
C ASN A 190 -15.27 24.02 8.00
N LEU A 191 -16.44 24.36 8.57
CA LEU A 191 -17.02 23.67 9.71
C LEU A 191 -17.22 22.17 9.46
N LEU A 192 -17.82 21.78 8.33
CA LEU A 192 -17.94 20.35 7.97
C LEU A 192 -16.56 19.70 7.79
N GLY A 193 -15.58 20.41 7.23
CA GLY A 193 -14.21 19.91 7.10
C GLY A 193 -13.52 19.66 8.44
N VAL A 194 -13.70 20.56 9.42
CA VAL A 194 -13.20 20.36 10.79
C VAL A 194 -13.87 19.16 11.45
N LEU A 195 -15.19 19.01 11.30
CA LEU A 195 -15.95 17.89 11.87
C LEU A 195 -15.55 16.54 11.25
N GLU A 196 -15.35 16.48 9.93
CA GLU A 196 -14.82 15.29 9.25
C GLU A 196 -13.43 14.92 9.78
N ALA A 197 -12.53 15.90 9.90
CA ALA A 197 -11.19 15.70 10.43
C ALA A 197 -11.20 15.19 11.88
N MET A 198 -12.03 15.79 12.75
CA MET A 198 -12.19 15.34 14.13
C MET A 198 -12.69 13.90 14.21
N LYS A 199 -13.66 13.51 13.36
CA LYS A 199 -14.16 12.14 13.33
C LYS A 199 -13.09 11.14 12.89
N LEU A 200 -12.28 11.49 11.90
CA LEU A 200 -11.13 10.71 11.47
C LEU A 200 -10.09 10.59 12.58
N ASP A 201 -9.79 11.67 13.30
CA ASP A 201 -8.83 11.67 14.42
C ASP A 201 -9.30 10.70 15.52
N VAL A 202 -10.58 10.73 15.90
CA VAL A 202 -11.19 9.79 16.86
C VAL A 202 -11.11 8.35 16.38
N ALA A 203 -11.50 8.06 15.14
CA ALA A 203 -11.47 6.71 14.58
C ALA A 203 -10.04 6.15 14.47
N ASN A 204 -9.08 7.00 14.11
CA ASN A 204 -7.66 6.62 14.02
C ASN A 204 -7.05 6.36 15.39
N HIS A 205 -7.40 7.16 16.39
CA HIS A 205 -7.04 6.89 17.78
C HIS A 205 -7.62 5.55 18.24
N GLN A 206 -8.90 5.27 17.93
CA GLN A 206 -9.56 4.00 18.26
C GLN A 206 -8.86 2.80 17.62
N ILE A 207 -8.50 2.86 16.34
CA ILE A 207 -7.73 1.80 15.67
C ILE A 207 -6.43 1.54 16.42
N ARG A 208 -5.66 2.59 16.76
CA ARG A 208 -4.38 2.43 17.48
C ARG A 208 -4.56 1.74 18.83
N CYS A 209 -5.57 2.15 19.61
CA CYS A 209 -5.84 1.56 20.91
C CYS A 209 -6.36 0.12 20.83
N LEU A 210 -7.20 -0.19 19.84
CA LEU A 210 -7.82 -1.51 19.71
C LEU A 210 -6.96 -2.52 18.94
N ARG A 211 -5.94 -2.06 18.20
CA ARG A 211 -5.10 -2.90 17.33
C ARG A 211 -4.58 -4.18 18.01
N PRO A 212 -3.98 -4.16 19.20
CA PRO A 212 -3.49 -5.39 19.83
C PRO A 212 -4.61 -6.43 20.03
N LEU A 213 -5.78 -5.98 20.52
CA LEU A 213 -6.94 -6.82 20.75
C LEU A 213 -7.55 -7.36 19.44
N LEU A 214 -7.57 -6.53 18.40
CA LEU A 214 -8.08 -6.94 17.09
C LEU A 214 -7.19 -7.98 16.43
N ILE A 215 -5.87 -7.84 16.54
CA ILE A 215 -4.89 -8.79 15.99
C ILE A 215 -4.99 -10.14 16.71
N ASP A 216 -5.01 -10.15 18.04
CA ASP A 216 -5.14 -11.38 18.82
C ASP A 216 -6.42 -12.16 18.50
N ASP A 217 -7.54 -11.47 18.28
CA ASP A 217 -8.83 -12.08 17.94
C ASP A 217 -9.03 -12.32 16.43
N THR A 218 -8.08 -11.94 15.56
CA THR A 218 -8.29 -11.96 14.09
C THR A 218 -8.63 -13.35 13.58
N VAL A 219 -7.87 -14.38 13.97
CA VAL A 219 -8.05 -15.75 13.44
C VAL A 219 -9.45 -16.28 13.78
N HIS A 220 -9.86 -16.13 15.04
CA HIS A 220 -11.18 -16.60 15.49
C HIS A 220 -12.31 -15.84 14.77
N PHE A 221 -12.18 -14.52 14.66
CA PHE A 221 -13.14 -13.67 13.97
C PHE A 221 -13.28 -14.06 12.49
N GLU A 222 -12.18 -14.20 11.76
CA GLU A 222 -12.17 -14.56 10.34
C GLU A 222 -12.75 -15.95 10.11
N GLN A 223 -12.37 -16.93 10.95
CA GLN A 223 -12.95 -18.28 10.84
C GLN A 223 -14.47 -18.25 10.98
N LYS A 224 -15.00 -17.58 12.01
CA LYS A 224 -16.45 -17.42 12.21
C LYS A 224 -17.13 -16.71 11.03
N PHE A 225 -16.49 -15.67 10.50
CA PHE A 225 -16.99 -14.94 9.34
C PHE A 225 -17.06 -15.83 8.09
N PHE A 226 -15.98 -16.57 7.81
CA PHE A 226 -15.88 -17.42 6.62
C PHE A 226 -16.73 -18.67 6.73
N MET A 227 -16.85 -19.31 7.89
CA MET A 227 -17.80 -20.41 8.09
C MET A 227 -19.22 -20.02 7.67
N LYS A 228 -19.68 -18.82 8.04
CA LYS A 228 -20.99 -18.31 7.63
C LYS A 228 -21.08 -18.09 6.11
N LYS A 229 -20.01 -17.62 5.47
CA LYS A 229 -19.96 -17.43 4.01
C LYS A 229 -19.92 -18.74 3.23
N ILE A 230 -19.20 -19.74 3.74
CA ILE A 230 -19.12 -21.10 3.20
C ILE A 230 -20.50 -21.75 3.26
N ALA A 231 -21.17 -21.68 4.42
CA ALA A 231 -22.54 -22.19 4.58
C ALA A 231 -23.57 -21.52 3.63
N LEU A 232 -23.29 -20.30 3.15
CA LEU A 232 -24.09 -19.59 2.17
C LEU A 232 -23.68 -19.88 0.71
N GLY A 233 -22.72 -20.78 0.47
CA GLY A 233 -22.20 -21.10 -0.86
C GLY A 233 -21.47 -19.94 -1.56
N ARG A 234 -20.96 -18.97 -0.78
CA ARG A 234 -20.29 -17.76 -1.32
C ARG A 234 -18.77 -17.89 -1.45
N VAL A 235 -18.21 -19.05 -1.11
CA VAL A 235 -16.78 -19.35 -1.18
C VAL A 235 -16.65 -20.76 -1.72
N ASP A 236 -15.85 -20.93 -2.78
CA ASP A 236 -15.51 -22.24 -3.34
C ASP A 236 -14.40 -22.89 -2.49
N ILE A 237 -14.76 -24.00 -1.84
CA ILE A 237 -13.84 -24.79 -1.02
C ILE A 237 -13.22 -25.94 -1.80
N GLY A 238 -13.96 -26.54 -2.74
CA GLY A 238 -13.47 -27.67 -3.54
C GLY A 238 -12.29 -27.28 -4.43
N GLY A 239 -12.35 -26.11 -5.05
CA GLY A 239 -11.23 -25.56 -5.83
C GLY A 239 -10.00 -25.29 -4.98
N ALA A 240 -10.19 -24.77 -3.76
CA ALA A 240 -9.11 -24.46 -2.81
C ALA A 240 -8.41 -25.73 -2.28
N HIS A 241 -9.20 -26.76 -1.92
CA HIS A 241 -8.68 -28.07 -1.51
C HIS A 241 -7.88 -28.74 -2.63
N SER A 242 -8.46 -28.76 -3.84
CA SER A 242 -7.81 -29.33 -5.03
C SER A 242 -6.50 -28.61 -5.36
N TRP A 243 -6.47 -27.29 -5.22
CA TRP A 243 -5.26 -26.49 -5.38
C TRP A 243 -4.18 -26.88 -4.36
N PHE A 244 -4.53 -26.99 -3.08
CA PHE A 244 -3.59 -27.39 -2.04
C PHE A 244 -3.08 -28.82 -2.22
N ARG A 245 -3.95 -29.77 -2.58
CA ARG A 245 -3.56 -31.17 -2.85
C ARG A 245 -2.53 -31.28 -3.98
N ARG A 246 -2.66 -30.46 -5.04
CA ARG A 246 -1.63 -30.38 -6.10
C ARG A 246 -0.30 -29.87 -5.56
N ALA A 247 -0.33 -28.96 -4.60
CA ALA A 247 0.89 -28.40 -4.03
C ALA A 247 1.72 -29.42 -3.21
N SER A 248 1.08 -30.40 -2.58
CA SER A 248 1.78 -31.50 -1.91
C SER A 248 2.60 -32.38 -2.87
N SER A 249 2.34 -32.30 -4.18
CA SER A 249 3.13 -33.00 -5.22
C SER A 249 4.32 -32.19 -5.76
N LEU A 250 4.53 -30.97 -5.27
CA LEU A 250 5.64 -30.13 -5.70
C LEU A 250 6.99 -30.73 -5.26
N PRO A 251 8.04 -30.67 -6.10
CA PRO A 251 9.37 -31.20 -5.77
C PRO A 251 9.91 -30.66 -4.44
N GLU A 252 10.56 -31.53 -3.66
CA GLU A 252 11.29 -31.15 -2.45
C GLU A 252 12.47 -30.23 -2.82
N ALA A 253 12.39 -28.96 -2.42
CA ALA A 253 13.53 -28.05 -2.49
C ALA A 253 14.47 -28.33 -1.30
N GLY A 254 15.49 -29.16 -1.52
CA GLY A 254 16.59 -29.43 -0.58
C GLY A 254 16.40 -30.63 0.37
N SER A 255 17.52 -31.12 0.92
CA SER A 255 17.56 -32.34 1.76
C SER A 255 17.38 -32.09 3.27
N SER A 256 16.49 -32.90 3.86
CA SER A 256 16.47 -33.45 5.23
C SER A 256 15.72 -32.75 6.40
N SER A 257 14.82 -33.56 6.98
CA SER A 257 14.75 -34.02 8.40
C SER A 257 14.35 -33.07 9.53
N SER A 258 13.28 -32.30 9.39
CA SER A 258 12.52 -31.84 10.56
C SER A 258 11.04 -32.17 10.38
N ALA A 259 10.47 -32.89 11.35
CA ALA A 259 9.06 -33.23 11.44
C ALA A 259 8.21 -32.00 11.82
N MET A 260 8.43 -30.86 11.16
CA MET A 260 7.44 -29.79 11.13
C MET A 260 6.24 -30.29 10.32
N ASN A 261 5.03 -29.89 10.70
CA ASN A 261 3.79 -30.21 9.99
C ASN A 261 3.96 -30.07 8.47
N SER A 262 4.20 -31.19 7.76
CA SER A 262 4.52 -31.23 6.32
C SER A 262 3.58 -30.34 5.52
N GLN A 263 2.31 -30.36 5.91
CA GLN A 263 1.21 -29.61 5.30
C GLN A 263 1.40 -28.09 5.34
N THR A 264 1.91 -27.52 6.44
CA THR A 264 2.17 -26.07 6.51
C THR A 264 3.29 -25.68 5.54
N TRP A 265 4.36 -26.47 5.47
CA TRP A 265 5.43 -26.20 4.52
C TRP A 265 4.99 -26.42 3.06
N ASP A 266 4.19 -27.45 2.80
CA ASP A 266 3.58 -27.69 1.49
C ASP A 266 2.71 -26.51 1.05
N PHE A 267 1.96 -25.90 1.98
CA PHE A 267 1.21 -24.68 1.73
C PHE A 267 2.12 -23.49 1.42
N MET A 268 3.21 -23.31 2.16
CA MET A 268 4.17 -22.23 1.89
C MET A 268 4.79 -22.38 0.49
N LYS A 269 5.15 -23.60 0.08
CA LYS A 269 5.60 -23.90 -1.30
C LYS A 269 4.52 -23.56 -2.33
N ALA A 270 3.26 -23.91 -2.05
CA ALA A 270 2.11 -23.58 -2.91
C ALA A 270 1.99 -22.06 -3.13
N MET A 271 2.06 -21.30 -2.02
CA MET A 271 1.95 -19.85 -2.03
C MET A 271 3.13 -19.19 -2.75
N VAL A 272 4.36 -19.71 -2.59
CA VAL A 272 5.52 -19.24 -3.37
C VAL A 272 5.27 -19.45 -4.86
N ASN A 273 4.73 -20.60 -5.26
CA ASN A 273 4.40 -20.85 -6.66
C ASN A 273 3.35 -19.89 -7.22
N LEU A 274 2.38 -19.43 -6.43
CA LEU A 274 1.41 -18.41 -6.85
C LEU A 274 2.07 -17.05 -7.15
N THR A 275 3.22 -16.77 -6.53
CA THR A 275 3.98 -15.53 -6.73
C THR A 275 5.00 -15.61 -7.87
N LEU A 276 5.19 -16.78 -8.49
CA LEU A 276 6.13 -16.93 -9.60
C LEU A 276 5.61 -16.25 -10.87
N PRO A 277 6.37 -15.34 -11.51
CA PRO A 277 5.95 -14.73 -12.77
C PRO A 277 5.87 -15.73 -13.93
N SER A 278 6.65 -16.81 -13.86
CA SER A 278 6.62 -17.92 -14.81
C SER A 278 5.31 -18.73 -14.79
N LYS A 279 4.52 -18.60 -13.71
CA LYS A 279 3.27 -19.34 -13.50
C LYS A 279 2.09 -18.37 -13.41
N ALA A 280 1.31 -18.29 -14.48
CA ALA A 280 0.07 -17.51 -14.52
C ALA A 280 -1.12 -18.29 -13.91
N GLU A 281 -1.01 -18.72 -12.65
CA GLU A 281 -2.11 -19.38 -11.93
C GLU A 281 -3.02 -18.32 -11.29
N LEU A 282 -4.34 -18.56 -11.36
CA LEU A 282 -5.34 -17.72 -10.70
C LEU A 282 -5.30 -17.96 -9.19
N PHE A 283 -5.52 -16.91 -8.39
CA PHE A 283 -5.57 -17.05 -6.95
C PHE A 283 -6.83 -17.82 -6.52
N PRO A 284 -6.70 -18.84 -5.66
CA PRO A 284 -7.85 -19.47 -5.02
C PRO A 284 -8.72 -18.44 -4.29
N HIS A 285 -10.04 -18.68 -4.27
CA HIS A 285 -11.00 -17.75 -3.65
C HIS A 285 -10.74 -17.51 -2.15
N THR A 286 -10.01 -18.40 -1.47
CA THR A 286 -9.58 -18.23 -0.07
C THR A 286 -8.67 -17.02 0.12
N PHE A 287 -7.93 -16.60 -0.91
CA PHE A 287 -7.03 -15.43 -0.88
C PHE A 287 -7.74 -14.09 -1.13
N LEU A 288 -9.06 -14.01 -1.08
CA LEU A 288 -9.82 -12.79 -1.41
C LEU A 288 -9.43 -11.55 -0.58
N PHE A 289 -8.87 -11.72 0.63
CA PHE A 289 -8.34 -10.61 1.42
C PHE A 289 -6.84 -10.35 1.19
N ASP A 290 -6.11 -11.31 0.63
CA ASP A 290 -4.65 -11.28 0.41
C ASP A 290 -4.26 -11.01 -1.06
N GLU A 291 -5.21 -11.01 -1.99
CA GLU A 291 -4.97 -10.93 -3.44
C GLU A 291 -4.05 -9.75 -3.82
N GLU A 292 -4.33 -8.55 -3.33
CA GLU A 292 -3.51 -7.36 -3.59
C GLU A 292 -2.07 -7.53 -3.09
N ARG A 293 -1.89 -8.13 -1.91
CA ARG A 293 -0.57 -8.41 -1.32
C ARG A 293 0.19 -9.46 -2.14
N LEU A 294 -0.49 -10.50 -2.61
CA LEU A 294 0.13 -11.54 -3.45
C LEU A 294 0.48 -11.02 -4.85
N VAL A 295 -0.35 -10.14 -5.43
CA VAL A 295 -0.02 -9.45 -6.68
C VAL A 295 1.24 -8.62 -6.51
N LYS A 296 1.35 -7.86 -5.41
CA LYS A 296 2.57 -7.10 -5.11
C LYS A 296 3.79 -8.01 -4.95
N LEU A 297 3.65 -9.13 -4.23
CA LEU A 297 4.74 -10.12 -4.10
C LEU A 297 5.15 -10.72 -5.46
N ARG A 298 4.20 -10.92 -6.39
CA ARG A 298 4.52 -11.37 -7.76
C ARG A 298 5.32 -10.33 -8.54
N THR A 299 4.97 -9.04 -8.40
CA THR A 299 5.75 -7.95 -9.00
C THR A 299 7.14 -7.86 -8.38
N ASP A 300 7.26 -7.95 -7.06
CA ASP A 300 8.55 -7.93 -6.36
C ASP A 300 9.43 -9.13 -6.75
N MET A 301 8.84 -10.33 -6.90
CA MET A 301 9.52 -11.52 -7.40
C MET A 301 10.07 -11.30 -8.81
N LEU A 302 9.26 -10.74 -9.73
CA LEU A 302 9.71 -10.39 -11.08
C LEU A 302 10.88 -9.40 -11.05
N ASP A 303 10.78 -8.37 -10.19
CA ASP A 303 11.84 -7.38 -10.03
C ASP A 303 13.15 -8.03 -9.55
N MET A 304 13.09 -8.94 -8.58
CA MET A 304 14.26 -9.68 -8.09
C MET A 304 14.88 -10.59 -9.15
N VAL A 305 14.07 -11.33 -9.91
CA VAL A 305 14.55 -12.21 -10.99
C VAL A 305 15.22 -11.39 -12.09
N ASN A 306 14.57 -10.32 -12.55
CA ASN A 306 15.14 -9.46 -13.59
C ASN A 306 16.42 -8.75 -13.12
N LEU A 307 16.47 -8.32 -11.86
CA LEU A 307 17.69 -7.73 -11.31
C LEU A 307 18.82 -8.76 -11.19
N GLU A 308 18.52 -10.00 -10.82
CA GLU A 308 19.52 -11.08 -10.80
C GLU A 308 20.04 -11.40 -12.21
N ILE A 309 19.19 -11.35 -13.25
CA ILE A 309 19.62 -11.45 -14.66
C ILE A 309 20.64 -10.35 -14.99
N CYS A 310 20.34 -9.08 -14.67
CA CYS A 310 21.26 -7.96 -14.87
C CYS A 310 22.59 -8.18 -14.16
N MET A 311 22.56 -8.60 -12.89
CA MET A 311 23.76 -8.84 -12.08
C MET A 311 24.54 -10.07 -12.55
N HIS A 312 23.89 -11.10 -13.08
CA HIS A 312 24.54 -12.25 -13.68
C HIS A 312 25.28 -11.87 -14.98
N LEU A 313 24.63 -11.11 -15.87
CA LEU A 313 25.26 -10.62 -17.10
C LEU A 313 26.46 -9.70 -16.81
N TYR A 314 26.34 -8.82 -15.82
CA TYR A 314 27.47 -8.01 -15.34
C TYR A 314 28.66 -8.88 -14.91
N ARG A 315 28.43 -9.87 -14.03
CA ARG A 315 29.48 -10.79 -13.55
C ARG A 315 30.13 -11.57 -14.70
N ASN A 316 29.34 -12.00 -15.69
CA ASN A 316 29.87 -12.68 -16.87
C ASN A 316 30.76 -11.78 -17.72
N LEU A 317 30.37 -10.53 -17.95
CA LEU A 317 31.19 -9.55 -18.67
C LEU A 317 32.49 -9.25 -17.93
N GLU A 318 32.44 -9.08 -16.61
CA GLU A 318 33.66 -8.89 -15.82
C GLU A 318 34.59 -10.11 -15.88
N ALA A 319 34.05 -11.33 -15.79
CA ALA A 319 34.84 -12.56 -15.91
C ALA A 319 35.51 -12.68 -17.29
N GLN A 320 34.80 -12.35 -18.36
CA GLN A 320 35.35 -12.30 -19.72
C GLN A 320 36.48 -11.26 -19.85
N ASN A 321 36.27 -10.05 -19.32
CA ASN A 321 37.28 -8.99 -19.34
C ASN A 321 38.53 -9.34 -18.53
N ARG A 322 38.40 -10.11 -17.43
CA ARG A 322 39.55 -10.64 -16.67
C ARG A 322 40.30 -11.69 -17.47
N SER A 323 39.60 -12.64 -18.07
CA SER A 323 40.21 -13.69 -18.91
C SER A 323 41.03 -13.10 -20.07
N CYS A 324 40.51 -12.09 -20.77
CA CYS A 324 41.24 -11.46 -21.87
C CYS A 324 42.46 -10.63 -21.44
N ARG A 325 42.51 -10.17 -20.18
CA ARG A 325 43.67 -9.44 -19.64
C ARG A 325 44.82 -10.37 -19.30
N ASP A 326 44.53 -11.53 -18.71
CA ASP A 326 45.56 -12.51 -18.35
C ASP A 326 46.23 -13.16 -19.59
N ASP A 327 45.52 -13.26 -20.72
CA ASP A 327 46.08 -13.76 -22.00
C ASP A 327 47.04 -12.77 -22.71
N THR A 328 47.14 -11.51 -22.25
CA THR A 328 47.95 -10.46 -22.91
C THR A 328 49.31 -10.16 -22.24
N VAL A 329 49.75 -10.97 -21.28
CA VAL A 329 51.14 -10.88 -20.77
C VAL A 329 52.02 -11.90 -21.51
N PRO A 330 52.80 -11.50 -22.53
CA PRO A 330 53.87 -12.37 -23.00
C PRO A 330 54.92 -12.46 -21.90
N ASP A 331 55.18 -13.69 -21.46
CA ASP A 331 56.26 -14.08 -20.57
C ASP A 331 57.59 -13.73 -21.28
N ILE A 332 58.16 -12.56 -20.97
CA ILE A 332 59.54 -12.23 -21.34
C ILE A 332 60.42 -12.77 -20.22
N ASP A 333 60.81 -14.04 -20.38
CA ASP A 333 61.93 -14.60 -19.63
C ASP A 333 63.24 -13.91 -20.04
N GLY A 334 64.12 -13.70 -19.06
CA GLY A 334 65.53 -13.40 -19.31
C GLY A 334 66.06 -12.08 -18.76
N SER A 335 66.31 -11.99 -17.44
CA SER A 335 67.69 -11.88 -16.93
C SER A 335 67.73 -11.56 -15.44
N ARG A 336 68.25 -12.54 -14.69
CA ARG A 336 68.82 -12.37 -13.34
C ARG A 336 69.96 -11.35 -13.38
N VAL A 337 69.82 -10.22 -12.67
CA VAL A 337 70.93 -9.63 -11.91
C VAL A 337 70.34 -9.08 -10.61
N GLY A 338 70.78 -9.66 -9.49
CA GLY A 338 70.40 -9.17 -8.16
C GLY A 338 71.10 -7.86 -7.83
N SER A 339 70.43 -7.03 -7.02
CA SER A 339 71.09 -6.29 -5.95
C SER A 339 70.06 -5.56 -5.09
N SER A 340 70.06 -5.96 -3.83
CA SER A 340 70.21 -5.11 -2.65
C SER A 340 69.33 -3.86 -2.52
N ALA A 341 68.52 -3.93 -1.47
CA ALA A 341 67.93 -2.81 -0.74
C ALA A 341 68.83 -1.57 -0.69
N CYS A 342 68.23 -0.41 -0.95
CA CYS A 342 68.65 0.88 -0.41
C CYS A 342 67.42 1.79 -0.31
N THR A 343 66.85 1.89 0.89
CA THR A 343 66.18 3.12 1.33
C THR A 343 67.18 4.28 1.31
N PRO A 344 66.73 5.50 1.00
CA PRO A 344 67.11 6.60 1.86
C PRO A 344 65.89 7.39 2.32
N ARG A 345 65.87 7.56 3.63
CA ARG A 345 65.05 8.48 4.41
C ARG A 345 65.75 9.84 4.47
N SER A 346 64.98 10.90 4.70
CA SER A 346 65.37 12.26 5.16
C SER A 346 65.80 13.23 4.06
N SER A 347 65.43 14.51 4.01
CA SER A 347 64.62 15.43 4.83
C SER A 347 64.67 16.81 4.13
N PRO A 348 63.96 17.85 4.62
CA PRO A 348 63.40 18.94 3.79
C PRO A 348 64.28 20.20 3.73
N SER A 349 64.02 21.07 2.75
CA SER A 349 64.30 22.51 2.86
C SER A 349 63.51 23.33 1.84
N SER A 350 62.94 24.41 2.37
CA SER A 350 62.06 25.38 1.72
C SER A 350 62.83 26.36 0.81
N THR A 351 62.22 26.87 -0.26
CA THR A 351 61.93 28.32 -0.49
C THR A 351 61.30 28.59 -1.86
N ALA A 352 60.18 29.33 -1.83
CA ALA A 352 59.66 30.38 -2.73
C ALA A 352 59.76 30.27 -4.27
N SER A 353 58.59 30.24 -4.94
CA SER A 353 58.04 31.29 -5.85
C SER A 353 57.09 30.70 -6.92
N THR A 354 55.91 31.31 -7.06
CA THR A 354 54.78 31.09 -8.01
C THR A 354 55.11 31.34 -9.50
N PRO A 355 54.20 31.16 -10.50
CA PRO A 355 52.92 30.42 -10.59
C PRO A 355 52.78 29.51 -11.85
N ASP A 356 51.68 28.76 -11.94
CA ASP A 356 51.00 28.22 -13.15
C ASP A 356 51.77 27.35 -14.16
N THR A 357 51.59 26.03 -14.03
CA THR A 357 50.86 25.13 -14.98
C THR A 357 51.17 23.68 -14.61
N LEU A 358 50.19 22.93 -14.09
CA LEU A 358 50.30 21.47 -13.97
C LEU A 358 49.58 20.78 -15.14
N PRO A 359 50.14 19.67 -15.66
CA PRO A 359 49.74 19.03 -16.90
C PRO A 359 48.52 18.12 -16.69
N PRO A 360 47.90 17.56 -17.76
CA PRO A 360 46.83 16.60 -17.60
C PRO A 360 47.32 15.40 -16.79
N THR A 361 46.59 15.05 -15.74
CA THR A 361 46.85 13.88 -14.91
C THR A 361 46.80 12.63 -15.80
N PRO A 362 47.84 11.78 -15.83
CA PRO A 362 47.82 10.57 -16.64
C PRO A 362 46.75 9.61 -16.11
N LEU A 363 45.97 9.04 -17.03
CA LEU A 363 44.80 8.15 -16.85
C LEU A 363 45.06 6.81 -16.11
N TYR A 364 46.13 6.69 -15.32
CA TYR A 364 46.54 5.41 -14.72
C TYR A 364 46.33 5.27 -13.21
N LEU A 365 45.68 6.25 -12.57
CA LEU A 365 45.31 6.17 -11.15
C LEU A 365 43.81 6.37 -10.96
N THR A 366 43.00 5.49 -11.55
CA THR A 366 41.69 5.19 -10.98
C THR A 366 41.92 4.25 -9.79
N PRO A 367 41.38 4.52 -8.59
CA PRO A 367 41.50 3.60 -7.47
C PRO A 367 40.85 2.28 -7.88
N VAL A 368 41.59 1.17 -7.78
CA VAL A 368 41.02 -0.17 -7.90
C VAL A 368 40.08 -0.36 -6.72
N MET A 369 38.79 -0.10 -6.94
CA MET A 369 37.76 -0.36 -5.94
C MET A 369 37.66 -1.88 -5.75
N SER A 370 37.43 -2.33 -4.51
CA SER A 370 37.15 -3.75 -4.24
C SER A 370 35.93 -4.21 -5.03
N ASP A 371 35.97 -5.39 -5.64
CA ASP A 371 34.90 -6.00 -6.47
C ASP A 371 33.50 -5.93 -5.83
N SER A 372 33.42 -6.10 -4.50
CA SER A 372 32.18 -6.00 -3.73
C SER A 372 31.56 -4.61 -3.72
N ALA A 373 32.39 -3.56 -3.73
CA ALA A 373 31.94 -2.17 -3.76
C ALA A 373 31.40 -1.79 -5.14
N SER A 374 32.06 -2.25 -6.22
CA SER A 374 31.59 -2.03 -7.61
C SER A 374 30.23 -2.70 -7.86
N THR A 375 30.08 -3.95 -7.41
CA THR A 375 28.83 -4.72 -7.50
C THR A 375 27.68 -4.03 -6.76
N SER A 376 27.93 -3.56 -5.54
CA SER A 376 26.92 -2.82 -4.75
C SER A 376 26.53 -1.50 -5.41
N GLN A 377 27.50 -0.77 -5.98
CA GLN A 377 27.24 0.51 -6.63
C GLN A 377 26.43 0.35 -7.91
N LEU A 378 26.73 -0.67 -8.74
CA LEU A 378 25.93 -0.98 -9.92
C LEU A 378 24.49 -1.29 -9.53
N ARG A 379 24.28 -2.17 -8.53
CA ARG A 379 22.94 -2.53 -8.06
C ARG A 379 22.13 -1.29 -7.66
N THR A 380 22.72 -0.40 -6.86
CA THR A 380 22.07 0.86 -6.46
C THR A 380 21.73 1.74 -7.67
N SER A 381 22.61 1.81 -8.67
CA SER A 381 22.36 2.57 -9.90
C SER A 381 21.23 1.98 -10.74
N LEU A 382 21.13 0.65 -10.85
CA LEU A 382 20.04 -0.02 -11.59
C LEU A 382 18.69 0.22 -10.89
N LEU A 383 18.66 0.12 -9.56
CA LEU A 383 17.46 0.45 -8.78
C LEU A 383 17.03 1.91 -8.97
N ALA A 384 17.97 2.85 -9.04
CA ALA A 384 17.68 4.26 -9.32
C ALA A 384 17.06 4.48 -10.72
N ILE A 385 17.53 3.75 -11.73
CA ILE A 385 16.94 3.78 -13.08
C ILE A 385 15.51 3.24 -13.03
N LEU A 386 15.28 2.10 -12.38
CA LEU A 386 13.95 1.50 -12.25
C LEU A 386 12.96 2.39 -11.50
N ALA A 387 13.43 3.16 -10.51
CA ALA A 387 12.60 4.11 -9.77
C ALA A 387 12.11 5.30 -10.63
N SER A 388 12.69 5.52 -11.81
CA SER A 388 12.25 6.59 -12.73
C SER A 388 10.94 6.28 -13.48
N SER A 389 10.49 5.01 -13.48
CA SER A 389 9.29 4.57 -14.19
C SER A 389 8.28 3.89 -13.25
N THR A 390 7.00 4.20 -13.46
CA THR A 390 5.86 3.57 -12.77
C THR A 390 5.07 2.63 -13.68
N SER A 391 5.56 2.36 -14.90
CA SER A 391 4.85 1.50 -15.87
C SER A 391 4.90 0.02 -15.49
N SER A 392 3.85 -0.74 -15.86
CA SER A 392 3.81 -2.19 -15.65
C SER A 392 4.90 -2.93 -16.42
N ASN A 393 5.33 -2.38 -17.56
CA ASN A 393 6.35 -2.95 -18.43
C ASN A 393 7.70 -2.21 -18.27
N LYS A 394 7.97 -1.66 -17.08
CA LYS A 394 9.17 -0.84 -16.80
C LYS A 394 10.48 -1.50 -17.23
N TRP A 395 10.59 -2.82 -17.07
CA TRP A 395 11.79 -3.57 -17.42
C TRP A 395 12.06 -3.64 -18.92
N GLU A 396 11.01 -3.82 -19.74
CA GLU A 396 11.15 -3.82 -21.20
C GLU A 396 11.47 -2.41 -21.71
N ALA A 397 10.79 -1.40 -21.17
CA ALA A 397 10.97 0.00 -21.56
C ALA A 397 12.36 0.55 -21.21
N LEU A 398 12.87 0.20 -20.02
CA LEU A 398 14.17 0.67 -19.52
C LEU A 398 15.32 -0.28 -19.86
N SER A 399 15.08 -1.37 -20.59
CA SER A 399 16.12 -2.33 -20.97
C SER A 399 17.35 -1.68 -21.63
N PRO A 400 17.22 -0.69 -22.54
CA PRO A 400 18.38 -0.01 -23.11
C PRO A 400 19.21 0.77 -22.06
N ASP A 401 18.55 1.48 -21.15
CA ASP A 401 19.21 2.25 -20.09
C ASP A 401 19.94 1.33 -19.10
N LEU A 402 19.32 0.19 -18.75
CA LEU A 402 19.94 -0.84 -17.91
C LEU A 402 21.17 -1.45 -18.58
N ALA A 403 21.08 -1.78 -19.88
CA ALA A 403 22.19 -2.33 -20.64
C ALA A 403 23.38 -1.37 -20.71
N LEU A 404 23.12 -0.09 -20.98
CA LEU A 404 24.13 0.96 -20.99
C LEU A 404 24.79 1.11 -19.61
N GLN A 405 24.00 1.10 -18.55
CA GLN A 405 24.52 1.27 -17.20
C GLN A 405 25.39 0.09 -16.76
N ILE A 406 25.01 -1.15 -17.11
CA ILE A 406 25.84 -2.34 -16.87
C ILE A 406 27.18 -2.21 -17.61
N LEU A 407 27.17 -1.87 -18.90
CA LEU A 407 28.40 -1.75 -19.68
C LEU A 407 29.32 -0.64 -19.16
N ARG A 408 28.77 0.50 -18.72
CA ARG A 408 29.55 1.59 -18.10
C ARG A 408 30.28 1.19 -16.83
N HIS A 409 29.76 0.20 -16.10
CA HIS A 409 30.38 -0.35 -14.89
C HIS A 409 31.39 -1.47 -15.21
N THR A 410 31.59 -1.83 -16.48
CA THR A 410 32.59 -2.79 -16.93
C THR A 410 33.68 -2.10 -17.76
N THR A 411 34.80 -2.78 -17.99
CA THR A 411 35.84 -2.30 -18.92
C THR A 411 35.55 -2.65 -20.40
N SER A 412 34.33 -3.12 -20.71
CA SER A 412 33.95 -3.55 -22.06
C SER A 412 33.76 -2.36 -23.00
N SER A 413 34.05 -2.56 -24.29
CA SER A 413 33.87 -1.52 -25.31
C SER A 413 32.39 -1.18 -25.53
N LEU A 414 32.05 0.11 -25.49
CA LEU A 414 30.68 0.59 -25.76
C LEU A 414 30.20 0.28 -27.19
N MET A 415 31.08 -0.16 -28.10
CA MET A 415 30.70 -0.60 -29.44
C MET A 415 29.83 -1.87 -29.44
N CYS A 416 29.86 -2.66 -28.36
CA CYS A 416 29.02 -3.86 -28.22
C CYS A 416 27.62 -3.59 -27.66
N LEU A 417 27.29 -2.33 -27.36
CA LEU A 417 26.04 -1.93 -26.73
C LEU A 417 24.79 -2.44 -27.49
N PRO A 418 24.65 -2.31 -28.82
CA PRO A 418 23.45 -2.78 -29.52
C PRO A 418 23.22 -4.30 -29.42
N GLN A 419 24.31 -5.10 -29.45
CA GLN A 419 24.19 -6.54 -29.26
C GLN A 419 23.84 -6.88 -27.81
N PHE A 420 24.46 -6.19 -26.85
CA PHE A 420 24.20 -6.40 -25.43
C PHE A 420 22.78 -5.99 -25.03
N GLU A 421 22.26 -4.88 -25.56
CA GLU A 421 20.87 -4.43 -25.40
C GLU A 421 19.88 -5.50 -25.89
N THR A 422 20.09 -6.01 -27.10
CA THR A 422 19.24 -7.06 -27.68
C THR A 422 19.31 -8.35 -26.84
N HIS A 423 20.50 -8.70 -26.37
CA HIS A 423 20.71 -9.87 -25.52
C HIS A 423 20.00 -9.72 -24.17
N LEU A 424 20.17 -8.59 -23.48
CA LEU A 424 19.50 -8.30 -22.21
C LEU A 424 17.97 -8.30 -22.37
N ALA A 425 17.47 -7.61 -23.39
CA ALA A 425 16.03 -7.52 -23.67
C ALA A 425 15.39 -8.89 -23.93
N PHE A 426 16.12 -9.84 -24.52
CA PHE A 426 15.63 -11.20 -24.72
C PHE A 426 15.44 -11.98 -23.40
N HIS A 427 16.26 -11.71 -22.39
CA HIS A 427 16.25 -12.42 -21.11
C HIS A 427 15.27 -11.81 -20.09
N ILE A 428 15.17 -10.48 -20.05
CA ILE A 428 14.27 -9.76 -19.15
C ILE A 428 12.81 -10.21 -19.35
N SER A 429 12.11 -10.47 -18.24
CA SER A 429 10.68 -10.81 -18.22
C SER A 429 10.29 -11.97 -19.16
N ASN A 430 11.24 -12.85 -19.52
CA ASN A 430 11.02 -13.96 -20.44
C ASN A 430 11.20 -15.32 -19.76
N PRO A 431 10.12 -15.95 -19.26
CA PRO A 431 10.17 -17.25 -18.55
C PRO A 431 10.72 -18.42 -19.37
N ARG A 432 10.74 -18.29 -20.71
CA ARG A 432 11.27 -19.35 -21.60
C ARG A 432 12.79 -19.32 -21.69
N SER A 433 13.41 -18.26 -21.20
CA SER A 433 14.83 -18.05 -21.31
C SER A 433 15.60 -18.86 -20.26
N LYS A 434 16.68 -19.53 -20.65
CA LYS A 434 17.46 -20.36 -19.72
C LYS A 434 18.07 -19.52 -18.58
N LEU A 435 18.63 -18.35 -18.92
CA LEU A 435 19.14 -17.42 -17.92
C LEU A 435 18.05 -16.91 -16.96
N TYR A 436 16.82 -16.74 -17.45
CA TYR A 436 15.69 -16.37 -16.59
C TYR A 436 15.36 -17.48 -15.60
N GLN A 437 15.31 -18.73 -16.07
CA GLN A 437 15.06 -19.90 -15.23
C GLN A 437 16.15 -20.08 -14.18
N ASP A 438 17.42 -19.89 -14.56
CA ASP A 438 18.56 -20.01 -13.64
C ASP A 438 18.55 -18.87 -12.59
N ALA A 439 18.16 -17.66 -12.98
CA ALA A 439 17.97 -16.53 -12.07
C ALA A 439 16.78 -16.76 -11.11
N GLU A 440 15.65 -17.27 -11.62
CA GLU A 440 14.48 -17.64 -10.81
C GLU A 440 14.85 -18.73 -9.80
N GLU A 441 15.57 -19.79 -10.21
CA GLU A 441 16.04 -20.85 -9.31
C GLU A 441 17.00 -20.33 -8.24
N THR A 442 17.88 -19.39 -8.60
CA THR A 442 18.79 -18.73 -7.64
C THR A 442 18.01 -17.96 -6.58
N VAL A 443 17.06 -17.12 -7.00
CA VAL A 443 16.20 -16.35 -6.08
C VAL A 443 15.39 -17.30 -5.19
N LEU A 444 14.80 -18.35 -5.76
CA LEU A 444 14.00 -19.33 -5.02
C LEU A 444 14.83 -20.09 -3.98
N THR A 445 16.06 -20.50 -4.30
CA THR A 445 16.92 -21.23 -3.37
C THR A 445 17.21 -20.40 -2.10
N HIS A 446 17.53 -19.12 -2.29
CA HIS A 446 17.74 -18.20 -1.18
C HIS A 446 16.44 -17.90 -0.43
N LEU A 447 15.34 -17.64 -1.14
CA LEU A 447 14.03 -17.39 -0.55
C LEU A 447 13.54 -18.56 0.30
N TYR A 448 13.57 -19.80 -0.21
CA TYR A 448 13.11 -20.97 0.55
C TYR A 448 13.94 -21.19 1.82
N THR A 449 15.24 -20.91 1.78
CA THR A 449 16.12 -21.03 2.94
C THR A 449 15.69 -20.09 4.07
N ASP A 450 15.45 -18.82 3.75
CA ASP A 450 15.06 -17.83 4.76
C ASP A 450 13.60 -17.99 5.17
N LEU A 451 12.71 -18.30 4.22
CA LEU A 451 11.30 -18.57 4.46
C LEU A 451 11.10 -19.76 5.41
N ARG A 452 11.86 -20.85 5.23
CA ARG A 452 11.75 -22.02 6.13
C ARG A 452 12.09 -21.65 7.57
N LYS A 453 13.20 -20.94 7.80
CA LYS A 453 13.61 -20.48 9.14
C LYS A 453 12.55 -19.58 9.77
N LEU A 454 11.98 -18.66 8.99
CA LEU A 454 10.92 -17.76 9.46
C LEU A 454 9.65 -18.52 9.79
N VAL A 455 9.25 -19.49 8.97
CA VAL A 455 8.07 -20.33 9.23
C VAL A 455 8.26 -21.13 10.52
N GLU A 456 9.44 -21.71 10.74
CA GLU A 456 9.78 -22.40 11.98
C GLU A 456 9.70 -21.48 13.21
N THR A 457 10.18 -20.25 13.06
CA THR A 457 10.18 -19.24 14.13
C THR A 457 8.78 -18.72 14.42
N TYR A 458 7.95 -18.48 13.40
CA TYR A 458 6.64 -17.83 13.54
C TYR A 458 5.51 -18.81 13.88
N THR A 459 5.63 -20.08 13.50
CA THR A 459 4.60 -21.10 13.77
C THR A 459 4.14 -21.13 15.25
N PRO A 460 5.03 -21.11 16.27
CA PRO A 460 4.62 -21.12 17.68
C PRO A 460 4.16 -19.76 18.23
N LEU A 461 4.33 -18.66 17.50
CA LEU A 461 4.06 -17.30 18.01
C LEU A 461 2.58 -16.91 17.87
N SER A 462 2.08 -16.05 18.74
CA SER A 462 0.75 -15.42 18.55
C SER A 462 0.72 -14.51 17.32
N SER A 463 -0.48 -14.18 16.82
CA SER A 463 -0.62 -13.24 15.69
C SER A 463 -0.02 -11.87 16.02
N LEU A 464 -0.15 -11.40 17.26
CA LEU A 464 0.45 -10.14 17.70
C LEU A 464 1.97 -10.18 17.71
N GLN A 465 2.58 -11.27 18.20
CA GLN A 465 4.04 -11.43 18.18
C GLN A 465 4.60 -11.49 16.75
N ILE A 466 3.90 -12.16 15.82
CA ILE A 466 4.29 -12.18 14.41
C ILE A 466 4.18 -10.77 13.81
N PHE A 467 3.10 -10.04 14.11
CA PHE A 467 2.93 -8.66 13.67
C PHE A 467 4.06 -7.76 14.18
N GLU A 468 4.39 -7.81 15.47
CA GLU A 468 5.48 -7.05 16.06
C GLU A 468 6.82 -7.40 15.43
N SER A 469 7.13 -8.68 15.18
CA SER A 469 8.41 -9.06 14.57
C SER A 469 8.50 -8.73 13.09
N ALA A 470 7.41 -8.89 12.34
CA ALA A 470 7.38 -8.71 10.89
C ALA A 470 7.26 -7.23 10.47
N THR A 471 6.68 -6.39 11.33
CA THR A 471 6.48 -4.96 11.06
C THR A 471 7.41 -4.03 11.85
N ALA A 472 8.27 -4.60 12.71
CA ALA A 472 9.26 -3.82 13.44
C ALA A 472 10.08 -2.97 12.47
N PRO A 473 10.26 -1.66 12.74
CA PRO A 473 11.14 -0.84 11.94
C PRO A 473 12.54 -1.45 12.00
N LYS A 474 13.05 -1.90 10.85
CA LYS A 474 14.45 -2.33 10.74
C LYS A 474 15.29 -1.12 11.17
N VAL A 475 15.99 -1.25 12.30
CA VAL A 475 16.96 -0.24 12.72
C VAL A 475 18.01 -0.18 11.62
N THR A 476 17.90 0.78 10.72
CA THR A 476 19.00 1.20 9.88
C THR A 476 20.02 1.77 10.83
N SER A 477 20.92 0.92 11.32
CA SER A 477 22.09 1.33 12.04
C SER A 477 22.79 2.36 11.17
N THR A 478 22.68 3.62 11.57
CA THR A 478 23.37 4.78 11.02
C THR A 478 24.88 4.72 11.30
N SER A 479 25.38 3.58 11.80
CA SER A 479 26.80 3.25 11.77
C SER A 479 27.08 2.55 10.44
N VAL A 480 27.84 3.21 9.56
CA VAL A 480 28.60 2.65 8.42
C VAL A 480 28.44 1.13 8.29
N ALA A 481 27.29 0.68 7.77
CA ALA A 481 27.07 -0.74 7.56
C ALA A 481 28.03 -1.14 6.44
N ALA A 482 28.80 -2.21 6.68
CA ALA A 482 29.63 -2.83 5.66
C ALA A 482 28.81 -2.95 4.35
N PRO A 483 29.40 -2.73 3.16
CA PRO A 483 28.71 -2.83 1.87
C PRO A 483 28.26 -4.28 1.64
N GLY A 484 27.14 -4.64 2.25
CA GLY A 484 26.71 -6.01 2.50
C GLY A 484 25.43 -6.32 1.74
N ASN A 485 25.58 -6.60 0.45
CA ASN A 485 24.71 -7.45 -0.37
C ASN A 485 23.19 -7.20 -0.29
N GLY A 486 22.70 -6.07 -0.84
CA GLY A 486 21.27 -5.71 -0.87
C GLY A 486 20.32 -6.79 -1.41
N PHE A 487 20.82 -7.72 -2.22
CA PHE A 487 20.08 -8.92 -2.64
C PHE A 487 19.60 -9.78 -1.45
N LYS A 488 20.43 -9.98 -0.43
CA LYS A 488 20.06 -10.75 0.76
C LYS A 488 18.99 -10.04 1.59
N GLU A 489 19.05 -8.71 1.67
CA GLU A 489 18.07 -7.92 2.42
C GLU A 489 16.69 -7.93 1.76
N GLU A 490 16.64 -7.78 0.43
CA GLU A 490 15.40 -7.87 -0.35
C GLU A 490 14.76 -9.25 -0.25
N ILE A 491 15.56 -10.32 -0.32
CA ILE A 491 15.09 -11.70 -0.12
C ILE A 491 14.55 -11.88 1.30
N ALA A 492 15.26 -11.43 2.33
CA ALA A 492 14.81 -11.53 3.71
C ALA A 492 13.49 -10.76 3.93
N GLU A 493 13.31 -9.61 3.28
CA GLU A 493 12.08 -8.84 3.34
C GLU A 493 10.91 -9.53 2.62
N MET A 494 11.14 -10.10 1.44
CA MET A 494 10.12 -10.89 0.75
C MET A 494 9.75 -12.13 1.59
N ALA A 495 10.74 -12.85 2.13
CA ALA A 495 10.53 -14.00 2.99
C ALA A 495 9.71 -13.65 4.24
N THR A 496 10.01 -12.51 4.87
CA THR A 496 9.27 -12.01 6.05
C THR A 496 7.80 -11.74 5.73
N ARG A 497 7.52 -11.05 4.61
CA ARG A 497 6.15 -10.77 4.16
C ARG A 497 5.39 -12.04 3.81
N MET A 498 6.04 -12.97 3.11
CA MET A 498 5.46 -14.27 2.77
C MET A 498 5.18 -15.11 4.02
N ALA A 499 6.13 -15.23 4.95
CA ALA A 499 5.94 -15.97 6.19
C ALA A 499 4.75 -15.44 7.00
N HIS A 500 4.64 -14.11 7.11
CA HIS A 500 3.56 -13.45 7.83
C HIS A 500 2.19 -13.72 7.19
N ILE A 501 2.04 -13.47 5.88
CA ILE A 501 0.80 -13.73 5.14
C ILE A 501 0.44 -15.21 5.22
N GLY A 502 1.41 -16.08 4.92
CA GLY A 502 1.19 -17.51 4.84
C GLY A 502 0.75 -18.14 6.15
N ILE A 503 1.33 -17.74 7.29
CA ILE A 503 0.95 -18.30 8.59
C ILE A 503 -0.42 -17.80 9.04
N LEU A 504 -0.71 -16.51 8.88
CA LEU A 504 -2.05 -16.00 9.23
C LEU A 504 -3.12 -16.67 8.36
N HIS A 505 -2.87 -16.75 7.05
CA HIS A 505 -3.76 -17.41 6.11
C HIS A 505 -3.96 -18.89 6.44
N TRP A 506 -2.88 -19.62 6.73
CA TRP A 506 -2.93 -21.03 7.14
C TRP A 506 -3.78 -21.21 8.40
N ARG A 507 -3.61 -20.36 9.41
CA ARG A 507 -4.40 -20.40 10.66
C ARG A 507 -5.90 -20.20 10.43
N VAL A 508 -6.27 -19.35 9.47
CA VAL A 508 -7.68 -19.12 9.12
C VAL A 508 -8.23 -20.26 8.28
N TRP A 509 -7.56 -20.62 7.19
CA TRP A 509 -8.13 -21.43 6.11
C TRP A 509 -7.80 -22.91 6.17
N ALA A 510 -6.72 -23.34 6.83
CA ALA A 510 -6.38 -24.76 6.91
C ALA A 510 -7.55 -25.62 7.45
N PRO A 511 -8.17 -25.29 8.59
CA PRO A 511 -9.30 -26.07 9.10
C PRO A 511 -10.61 -25.86 8.33
N LEU A 512 -10.69 -24.86 7.45
CA LEU A 512 -11.92 -24.52 6.72
C LEU A 512 -11.93 -25.04 5.28
N ALA A 513 -10.76 -25.17 4.65
CA ALA A 513 -10.66 -25.38 3.21
C ALA A 513 -9.56 -26.33 2.75
N TYR A 514 -8.47 -26.51 3.51
CA TYR A 514 -7.31 -27.30 3.04
C TYR A 514 -7.18 -28.66 3.70
N LEU A 515 -7.62 -28.79 4.95
CA LEU A 515 -7.58 -30.05 5.70
C LEU A 515 -8.93 -30.77 5.70
N VAL A 516 -9.99 -30.11 5.23
CA VAL A 516 -11.33 -30.69 5.10
C VAL A 516 -11.39 -31.41 3.76
N ASP A 517 -11.72 -32.70 3.77
CA ASP A 517 -11.95 -33.43 2.52
C ASP A 517 -13.41 -33.22 2.08
N PRO A 518 -13.69 -32.43 1.03
CA PRO A 518 -15.05 -32.14 0.59
C PRO A 518 -15.78 -33.39 0.09
N ASP A 519 -15.02 -34.41 -0.34
CA ASP A 519 -15.56 -35.69 -0.82
C ASP A 519 -16.02 -36.61 0.33
N ALA A 520 -15.57 -36.37 1.57
CA ALA A 520 -15.94 -37.19 2.74
C ALA A 520 -17.34 -36.90 3.29
N GLU A 521 -17.90 -35.71 3.01
CA GLU A 521 -19.26 -35.35 3.41
C GLU A 521 -20.33 -35.92 2.47
N GLU A 522 -20.01 -36.20 1.20
CA GLU A 522 -20.94 -36.86 0.26
C GLU A 522 -21.18 -38.34 0.59
N GLU A 523 -20.22 -39.04 1.22
CA GLU A 523 -20.39 -40.45 1.62
C GLU A 523 -21.26 -40.65 2.87
N GLN A 524 -21.59 -39.58 3.63
CA GLN A 524 -22.34 -39.66 4.88
C GLN A 524 -23.81 -39.22 4.79
N ALA A 525 -24.35 -38.99 3.58
CA ALA A 525 -25.80 -38.84 3.41
C ALA A 525 -26.48 -40.22 3.54
N PRO A 526 -27.30 -40.50 4.59
CA PRO A 526 -27.98 -41.76 4.70
C PRO A 526 -29.03 -41.87 3.59
N ASN A 527 -29.03 -43.01 2.89
CA ASN A 527 -30.10 -43.45 1.99
C ASN A 527 -31.46 -43.38 2.70
N SER A 528 -32.14 -42.23 2.64
CA SER A 528 -33.53 -42.11 3.08
C SER A 528 -34.45 -42.63 1.97
N GLU A 529 -34.78 -43.90 2.10
CA GLU A 529 -35.98 -44.60 1.64
C GLU A 529 -36.81 -43.93 0.53
N ARG A 530 -36.65 -44.52 -0.66
CA ARG A 530 -37.58 -44.46 -1.79
C ARG A 530 -38.96 -44.98 -1.36
N ALA A 531 -39.84 -44.09 -0.91
CA ALA A 531 -41.25 -44.39 -0.74
C ALA A 531 -41.87 -44.77 -2.09
N LYS A 532 -42.25 -46.05 -2.20
CA LYS A 532 -43.05 -46.59 -3.30
C LYS A 532 -44.42 -45.89 -3.31
N SER A 533 -44.68 -45.12 -4.36
CA SER A 533 -46.02 -44.78 -4.79
C SER A 533 -46.46 -45.79 -5.83
N MET A 534 -47.58 -46.49 -5.57
CA MET A 534 -48.54 -47.00 -6.56
C MET A 534 -49.80 -47.46 -5.80
N PRO A 535 -50.97 -47.50 -6.48
CA PRO A 535 -51.57 -46.48 -7.32
C PRO A 535 -52.87 -45.91 -6.72
#